data_AF-A0A6A4FNF8-F1
#
_entry.id   AF-A0A6A4FNF8-F1
#
_cell.length_a   1.000
_cell.length_b   1.000
_cell.length_c   1.000
_cell.angle_alpha   90.00
_cell.angle_beta   90.00
_cell.angle_gamma   90.00
#
_symmetry.space_group_name_H-M   'P 1'
#
loop_
_entity.id
_entity.type
_entity.pdbx_description
1 polymer ?
#
loop_
_entity_poly.entity_id
_entity_poly.type
_entity_poly.pdbx_seq_one_letter_code
_entity_poly.pdbx_strand_id
1 'polypeptide(L)'
;MPRARKPPTAKNSPKTKKPRLMEHERGEIEGLHQVVVSGRDIARVTKRSRDTVRRVVSPAPPTTPKPSGPAPTITDRETRRLSCQG
;
A
#
# COMPACT_ATOMS: atom_id res chain seq x y z
N MET A 1 -15.18 -37.14 -21.25
CA MET A 1 -14.98 -36.96 -19.79
C MET A 1 -14.86 -35.46 -19.49
N PRO A 2 -15.88 -34.79 -18.91
CA PRO A 2 -15.75 -33.38 -18.53
C PRO A 2 -14.83 -33.26 -17.30
N ARG A 3 -13.77 -32.45 -17.39
CA ARG A 3 -12.87 -32.16 -16.27
C ARG A 3 -13.62 -31.32 -15.23
N ALA A 4 -13.77 -31.87 -14.02
CA ALA A 4 -14.29 -31.15 -12.87
C ALA A 4 -13.50 -29.85 -12.63
N ARG A 5 -14.18 -28.70 -12.72
CA ARG A 5 -13.61 -27.42 -12.31
C ARG A 5 -13.62 -27.39 -10.79
N LYS A 6 -12.45 -27.28 -10.16
CA LYS A 6 -12.34 -27.10 -8.71
C LYS A 6 -13.14 -25.84 -8.31
N PRO A 7 -13.97 -25.89 -7.26
CA PRO A 7 -14.72 -24.72 -6.81
C PRO A 7 -13.73 -23.61 -6.39
N PRO A 8 -14.06 -22.33 -6.64
CA PRO A 8 -13.24 -21.23 -6.13
C PRO A 8 -13.27 -21.30 -4.61
N THR A 9 -12.16 -21.69 -4.00
CA THR A 9 -12.01 -21.67 -2.54
C THR A 9 -12.11 -20.22 -2.08
N ALA A 10 -13.28 -19.85 -1.56
CA ALA A 10 -13.54 -18.57 -0.92
C ALA A 10 -12.68 -18.46 0.34
N LYS A 11 -11.47 -17.90 0.22
CA LYS A 11 -10.69 -17.43 1.37
C LYS A 11 -11.22 -16.08 1.83
N ASN A 12 -12.42 -16.08 2.41
CA ASN A 12 -12.92 -14.98 3.25
C ASN A 12 -12.43 -15.18 4.69
N SER A 13 -11.12 -15.17 4.88
CA SER A 13 -10.55 -14.81 6.18
C SER A 13 -10.47 -13.28 6.21
N PRO A 14 -10.96 -12.57 7.25
CA PRO A 14 -10.76 -11.13 7.36
C PRO A 14 -9.25 -10.88 7.27
N LYS A 15 -8.81 -10.35 6.13
CA LYS A 15 -7.41 -9.95 5.94
C LYS A 15 -7.22 -8.74 6.83
N THR A 16 -6.85 -8.96 8.08
CA THR A 16 -6.24 -7.95 8.94
C THR A 16 -5.10 -7.37 8.12
N LYS A 17 -5.32 -6.17 7.55
CA LYS A 17 -4.30 -5.48 6.78
C LYS A 17 -3.12 -5.31 7.73
N LYS A 18 -1.97 -5.85 7.34
CA LYS A 18 -0.73 -5.63 8.10
C LYS A 18 -0.50 -4.12 8.22
N PRO A 19 0.06 -3.65 9.34
CA PRO A 19 0.41 -2.26 9.52
C PRO A 19 1.28 -1.75 8.37
N ARG A 20 1.32 -0.43 8.20
CA ARG A 20 2.15 0.21 7.19
C ARG A 20 3.60 -0.29 7.31
N LEU A 21 4.29 -0.35 6.18
CA LEU A 21 5.69 -0.76 6.13
C LEU A 21 6.53 0.30 6.82
N MET A 22 7.26 -0.08 7.87
CA MET A 22 8.17 0.80 8.59
C MET A 22 9.49 0.97 7.83
N GLU A 23 10.27 1.97 8.20
CA GLU A 23 11.51 2.32 7.50
C GLU A 23 12.59 1.26 7.66
N HIS A 24 12.77 0.68 8.85
CA HIS A 24 13.71 -0.43 9.04
C HIS A 24 13.35 -1.65 8.19
N GLU A 25 12.06 -1.99 8.09
CA GLU A 25 11.61 -3.10 7.24
C GLU A 25 11.84 -2.81 5.75
N ARG A 26 11.77 -1.54 5.31
CA ARG A 26 12.17 -1.16 3.94
C ARG A 26 13.65 -1.42 3.72
N GLY A 27 14.49 -0.95 4.63
CA GLY A 27 15.94 -1.17 4.58
C GLY A 27 16.31 -2.65 4.55
N GLU A 28 15.63 -3.50 5.34
CA GLU A 28 15.82 -4.95 5.30
C GLU A 28 15.46 -5.55 3.93
N ILE A 29 14.33 -5.14 3.33
CA ILE A 29 13.91 -5.61 2.00
C ILE A 29 14.92 -5.18 0.94
N GLU A 30 15.38 -3.93 0.98
CA GLU A 30 16.35 -3.38 0.04
C GLU A 30 17.71 -4.08 0.16
N GLY A 31 18.20 -4.28 1.39
CA GLY A 31 19.45 -5.00 1.65
C GLY A 31 19.40 -6.46 1.20
N LEU A 32 18.30 -7.17 1.49
CA LEU A 32 18.12 -8.55 1.02
C LEU A 32 18.02 -8.63 -0.51
N HIS A 33 17.43 -7.62 -1.16
CA HIS A 33 17.37 -7.57 -2.61
C HIS A 33 18.77 -7.33 -3.24
N GLN A 34 19.60 -6.50 -2.62
CA GLN A 34 20.97 -6.24 -3.09
C GLN A 34 21.85 -7.50 -3.09
N VAL A 35 21.63 -8.42 -2.15
CA VAL A 35 22.33 -9.72 -2.10
C VAL A 35 21.65 -10.82 -2.93
N VAL A 36 20.82 -10.43 -3.91
CA VAL A 36 20.20 -11.29 -4.95
C VAL A 36 19.25 -12.34 -4.38
N VAL A 37 18.60 -12.06 -3.25
CA VAL A 37 17.58 -12.96 -2.69
C VAL A 37 16.29 -12.86 -3.50
N SER A 38 15.66 -14.00 -3.76
CA SER A 38 14.39 -14.02 -4.49
C SER A 38 13.31 -13.24 -3.72
N GLY A 39 12.46 -12.49 -4.41
CA GLY A 39 11.37 -11.76 -3.78
C GLY A 39 10.37 -12.64 -3.01
N ARG A 40 10.35 -13.96 -3.27
CA ARG A 40 9.58 -14.93 -2.48
C ARG A 40 10.22 -15.18 -1.12
N ASP A 41 11.54 -15.30 -1.06
CA ASP A 41 12.28 -15.57 0.17
C ASP A 41 12.33 -14.32 1.04
N ILE A 42 12.53 -13.15 0.42
CA ILE A 42 12.41 -11.85 1.11
C ILE A 42 11.04 -11.73 1.78
N ALA A 43 9.95 -12.09 1.09
CA ALA A 43 8.59 -12.06 1.65
C ALA A 43 8.40 -13.04 2.83
N ARG A 44 9.10 -14.19 2.82
CA ARG A 44 9.08 -15.15 3.93
C ARG A 44 9.83 -14.62 5.14
N VAL A 45 11.04 -14.09 4.94
CA VAL A 45 11.91 -13.57 6.00
C VAL A 45 11.29 -12.33 6.66
N THR A 46 10.90 -11.34 5.86
CA THR A 46 10.28 -10.08 6.35
C THR A 46 8.82 -10.27 6.78
N LYS A 47 8.26 -11.49 6.60
CA LYS A 47 6.83 -11.79 6.77
C LYS A 47 5.92 -10.82 6.01
N ARG A 48 6.39 -10.15 4.95
CA ARG A 48 5.59 -9.22 4.13
C ARG A 48 5.00 -9.91 2.91
N SER A 49 4.02 -9.25 2.29
CA SER A 49 3.43 -9.77 1.06
C SER A 49 4.41 -9.61 -0.11
N ARG A 50 4.34 -10.50 -1.10
CA ARG A 50 5.14 -10.38 -2.33
C ARG A 50 4.88 -9.06 -3.06
N ASP A 51 3.66 -8.53 -3.00
CA ASP A 51 3.34 -7.23 -3.61
C ASP A 51 4.06 -6.09 -2.88
N THR A 52 4.12 -6.14 -1.54
CA THR A 52 4.88 -5.17 -0.74
C THR A 52 6.36 -5.19 -1.11
N VAL A 53 6.98 -6.38 -1.17
CA VAL A 53 8.38 -6.53 -1.58
C VAL A 53 8.60 -5.95 -2.97
N ARG A 54 7.74 -6.29 -3.94
CA ARG A 54 7.84 -5.77 -5.31
C ARG A 54 7.76 -4.24 -5.36
N ARG A 55 6.89 -3.61 -4.57
CA ARG A 55 6.75 -2.15 -4.53
C ARG A 55 7.96 -1.44 -3.93
N VAL A 56 8.70 -2.10 -3.04
CA VAL A 56 9.94 -1.56 -2.46
C VAL A 56 11.08 -1.70 -3.47
N VAL A 57 11.26 -2.90 -4.03
CA VAL A 57 12.34 -3.23 -4.96
C VAL A 57 12.20 -2.54 -6.31
N SER A 58 10.98 -2.46 -6.82
CA SER A 58 10.65 -1.86 -8.12
C SER A 58 9.44 -0.96 -7.94
N PRO A 59 9.63 0.25 -7.37
CA PRO A 59 8.55 1.20 -7.15
C PRO A 59 7.92 1.59 -8.49
N ALA A 60 6.62 1.36 -8.62
CA ALA A 60 5.88 1.84 -9.77
C ALA A 60 5.73 3.37 -9.68
N PRO A 61 5.77 4.08 -10.82
CA PRO A 61 5.44 5.50 -10.83
C PRO A 61 4.03 5.71 -10.26
N PRO A 62 3.78 6.82 -9.56
CA PRO A 62 2.48 7.12 -9.00
C PRO A 62 1.46 7.26 -10.14
N THR A 63 0.57 6.28 -10.29
CA THR A 63 -0.48 6.28 -11.33
C THR A 63 -1.76 6.96 -10.87
N THR A 64 -1.93 7.15 -9.57
CA THR A 64 -3.14 7.71 -8.97
C THR A 64 -2.85 9.10 -8.39
N PRO A 65 -3.68 10.11 -8.70
CA PRO A 65 -3.64 11.38 -8.00
C PRO A 65 -3.73 11.17 -6.49
N LYS A 66 -3.12 12.08 -5.73
CA LYS A 66 -3.25 12.08 -4.28
C LYS A 66 -4.74 12.17 -3.93
N PRO A 67 -5.27 11.33 -3.02
CA PRO A 67 -6.65 11.43 -2.60
C PRO A 67 -6.94 12.85 -2.12
N SER A 68 -8.09 13.40 -2.54
CA SER A 68 -8.55 14.68 -2.03
C SER A 68 -8.62 14.62 -0.51
N GLY A 69 -8.10 15.67 0.13
CA GLY A 69 -8.19 15.81 1.58
C GLY A 69 -9.65 15.94 2.03
N PRO A 70 -9.91 15.87 3.35
CA PRO A 70 -11.22 16.22 3.88
C PRO A 70 -11.62 17.62 3.42
N ALA A 71 -12.93 17.83 3.24
CA ALA A 71 -13.44 19.15 2.93
C ALA A 71 -13.04 20.15 4.04
N PRO A 72 -12.68 21.39 3.69
CA PRO A 72 -12.37 22.40 4.68
C PRO A 72 -13.59 22.67 5.56
N THR A 73 -13.35 22.93 6.85
CA THR A 73 -14.41 23.24 7.83
C THR A 73 -15.16 24.53 7.49
N ILE A 74 -14.47 25.48 6.87
CA ILE A 74 -15.04 26.75 6.42
C ILE A 74 -15.10 26.79 4.90
N THR A 75 -16.20 27.33 4.40
CA THR A 75 -16.37 27.60 2.98
C THR A 75 -15.57 28.83 2.57
N ASP A 76 -15.18 28.89 1.29
CA ASP A 76 -14.50 30.06 0.72
C ASP A 76 -15.29 31.37 1.00
N ARG A 77 -16.62 31.29 0.92
CA ARG A 77 -17.49 32.43 1.23
C ARG A 77 -17.31 32.95 2.65
N GLU A 78 -17.16 32.06 3.62
CA GLU A 78 -16.92 32.43 5.02
C GLU A 78 -15.52 33.00 5.19
N THR A 79 -14.51 32.40 4.56
CA THR A 79 -13.14 32.92 4.54
C THR A 79 -13.10 34.37 4.04
N ARG A 80 -13.80 34.67 2.94
CA ARG A 80 -13.89 36.04 2.40
C ARG A 80 -14.59 37.04 3.32
N ARG A 81 -15.62 36.59 4.06
CA ARG A 81 -16.31 37.46 5.03
C ARG A 81 -15.44 37.77 6.25
N LEU A 82 -14.59 36.82 6.66
CA LEU A 82 -13.66 37.01 7.76
C LEU A 82 -12.49 37.93 7.35
N SER A 83 -12.00 37.83 6.11
CA SER A 83 -10.89 38.66 5.63
C SER A 83 -11.23 40.15 5.43
N CYS A 84 -12.50 40.52 5.35
CA CYS A 84 -12.95 41.90 5.12
C CYS A 84 -13.38 42.65 6.39
N GLN A 85 -13.16 42.08 7.58
CA GLN A 85 -13.46 42.72 8.87
C GLN A 85 -12.21 43.35 9.54
N GLY A 86 -11.11 43.52 8.78
CA GLY A 86 -9.88 44.20 9.23
C GLY A 86 -9.83 45.64 8.77
#